data_AF-A0AAV9LRR9-F1
#
_entry.id   AF-A0AAV9LRR9-F1
#
_cell.length_a   1.000
_cell.length_b   1.000
_cell.length_c   1.000
_cell.angle_alpha   90.00
_cell.angle_beta   90.00
_cell.angle_gamma   90.00
#
_symmetry.space_group_name_H-M   'P 1'
#
loop_
_entity.id
_entity.type
_entity.pdbx_description
1 polymer ?
#
loop_
_entity_poly.entity_id
_entity_poly.type
_entity_poly.pdbx_seq_one_letter_code
_entity_poly.pdbx_strand_id
1 'polypeptide(L)'
;MAISFNNCSTFMICIILLLPAFSFGTENYYSKATFYKTSDGKGTPTGACGYGEHGRYVNDGLVTTASWKLYKNGAGCGACYQVRCKDEALCSNEGVKVVVTDSGEGPGTDFILSSDAFAKMAYHPKVAHKLFPKGVVDVDYKRVSCKYGNLKIKINEHSNYHGYLALFLFNNGGYADIIAIEIYDVKSYKWIPMRRSYGAVFDLANPPKGDLKIKIQIKEGEKTKWIHSNKTVIPDYWKPGSIYETDIQIP
;
A
#
# COMPACT_ATOMS: atom_id res chain seq x y z
N MET A 1 47.31 60.85 -28.08
CA MET A 1 46.07 60.63 -28.84
C MET A 1 45.74 59.15 -28.72
N ALA A 2 44.53 58.83 -28.27
CA ALA A 2 44.12 57.56 -27.67
C ALA A 2 44.30 56.33 -28.57
N ILE A 3 44.65 55.17 -27.97
CA ILE A 3 44.13 53.87 -28.39
C ILE A 3 43.82 53.04 -27.13
N SER A 4 42.56 52.63 -27.07
CA SER A 4 41.88 51.84 -26.06
C SER A 4 42.43 50.41 -25.96
N PHE A 5 42.60 49.90 -24.73
CA PHE A 5 42.62 48.46 -24.46
C PHE A 5 41.29 48.08 -23.79
N ASN A 6 40.43 47.40 -24.54
CA ASN A 6 39.19 46.80 -24.04
C ASN A 6 39.51 45.62 -23.10
N ASN A 7 39.11 45.74 -21.84
CA ASN A 7 39.01 44.63 -20.91
C ASN A 7 37.85 43.71 -21.33
N CYS A 8 38.17 42.53 -21.86
CA CYS A 8 37.20 41.47 -22.07
C CYS A 8 36.94 40.77 -20.73
N SER A 9 35.92 41.25 -20.01
CA SER A 9 35.45 40.64 -18.77
C SER A 9 34.67 39.36 -19.10
N THR A 10 35.33 38.21 -19.03
CA THR A 10 34.68 36.90 -19.06
C THR A 10 34.05 36.63 -17.69
N PHE A 11 32.82 37.11 -17.49
CA PHE A 11 31.98 36.68 -16.38
C PHE A 11 31.48 35.26 -16.67
N MET A 12 32.19 34.26 -16.14
CA MET A 12 31.71 32.88 -16.12
C MET A 12 30.57 32.80 -15.09
N ILE A 13 29.34 33.05 -15.54
CA ILE A 13 28.14 32.86 -14.72
C ILE A 13 27.98 31.35 -14.53
N CYS A 14 28.47 30.86 -13.38
CA CYS A 14 28.17 29.52 -12.91
C CYS A 14 26.69 29.50 -12.50
N ILE A 15 25.81 29.12 -13.43
CA ILE A 15 24.41 28.81 -13.12
C ILE A 15 24.44 27.54 -12.26
N ILE A 16 24.53 27.73 -10.95
CA ILE A 16 24.19 26.69 -9.98
C ILE A 16 22.70 26.45 -10.17
N LEU A 17 22.36 25.44 -10.96
CA LEU A 17 21.05 24.84 -10.99
C LEU A 17 20.77 24.35 -9.56
N LEU A 18 20.14 25.20 -8.76
CA LEU A 18 19.42 24.80 -7.56
C LEU A 18 18.26 23.92 -8.05
N LEU A 19 18.58 22.66 -8.35
CA LEU A 19 17.59 21.60 -8.35
C LEU A 19 16.98 21.67 -6.95
N PRO A 20 15.66 21.93 -6.82
CA PRO A 20 15.02 21.76 -5.53
C PRO A 20 15.21 20.28 -5.23
N ALA A 21 16.12 19.97 -4.31
CA ALA A 21 16.10 18.70 -3.63
C ALA A 21 14.71 18.65 -3.00
N PHE A 22 13.81 17.88 -3.60
CA PHE A 22 12.60 17.46 -2.94
C PHE A 22 13.08 16.62 -1.76
N SER A 23 13.40 17.29 -0.66
CA SER A 23 13.42 16.68 0.66
C SER A 23 11.98 16.27 0.91
N PHE A 24 11.59 15.09 0.43
CA PHE A 24 10.55 14.33 1.08
C PHE A 24 11.09 14.06 2.48
N GLY A 25 10.83 15.01 3.40
CA GLY A 25 11.09 14.80 4.81
C GLY A 25 10.35 13.51 5.17
N THR A 26 11.10 12.46 5.48
CA THR A 26 10.51 11.23 6.02
C THR A 26 10.13 11.54 7.46
N GLU A 27 9.04 12.29 7.64
CA GLU A 27 8.49 12.59 8.95
C GLU A 27 8.05 11.26 9.57
N ASN A 28 8.64 10.94 10.71
CA ASN A 28 8.17 9.81 11.50
C ASN A 28 6.97 10.28 12.32
N TYR A 29 5.88 9.53 12.25
CA TYR A 29 4.69 9.74 13.05
C TYR A 29 4.84 8.97 14.36
N TYR A 30 4.33 9.53 15.46
CA TYR A 30 4.35 8.89 16.77
C TYR A 30 2.97 8.34 17.12
N SER A 31 2.92 7.16 17.72
CA SER A 31 1.69 6.50 18.13
C SER A 31 1.97 5.38 19.12
N LYS A 32 1.01 4.49 19.30
CA LYS A 32 1.16 3.21 20.00
C LYS A 32 0.84 2.04 19.08
N ALA A 33 1.41 0.89 19.40
CA ALA A 33 1.07 -0.38 18.80
C ALA A 33 0.80 -1.43 19.87
N THR A 34 -0.11 -2.34 19.55
CA THR A 34 -0.34 -3.57 20.30
C THR A 34 -0.33 -4.76 19.33
N PHE A 35 -0.78 -5.94 19.77
CA PHE A 35 -0.78 -7.13 18.96
C PHE A 35 -1.99 -8.04 19.23
N TYR A 36 -2.32 -8.86 18.25
CA TYR A 36 -3.22 -10.00 18.41
C TYR A 36 -2.45 -11.30 18.26
N LYS A 37 -3.03 -12.39 18.78
CA LYS A 37 -2.46 -13.73 18.70
C LYS A 37 -3.24 -14.60 17.73
N THR A 38 -2.52 -15.36 16.92
CA THR A 38 -2.99 -16.48 16.12
C THR A 38 -2.11 -17.69 16.42
N SER A 39 -2.55 -18.89 16.07
CA SER A 39 -1.82 -20.14 16.38
C SER A 39 -0.42 -20.22 15.73
N ASP A 40 -0.24 -19.59 14.57
CA ASP A 40 1.03 -19.54 13.82
C ASP A 40 1.69 -18.15 13.85
N GLY A 41 1.12 -17.22 14.61
CA GLY A 41 1.62 -15.86 14.79
C GLY A 41 1.42 -14.89 13.62
N LYS A 42 0.74 -15.33 12.55
CA LYS A 42 0.50 -14.57 11.31
C LYS A 42 -0.86 -13.86 11.29
N GLY A 43 -1.25 -13.34 10.13
CA GLY A 43 -2.50 -12.63 9.91
C GLY A 43 -3.78 -13.47 10.04
N THR A 44 -4.92 -12.86 9.79
CA THR A 44 -6.24 -13.54 9.72
C THR A 44 -6.79 -13.49 8.29
N PRO A 45 -7.62 -14.45 7.88
CA PRO A 45 -8.24 -14.44 6.56
C PRO A 45 -9.46 -13.50 6.47
N THR A 46 -9.93 -12.96 7.59
CA THR A 46 -11.20 -12.21 7.69
C THR A 46 -11.00 -10.71 7.89
N GLY A 47 -9.82 -10.18 7.56
CA GLY A 47 -9.55 -8.75 7.71
C GLY A 47 -10.43 -7.88 6.79
N ALA A 48 -10.75 -6.67 7.26
CA ALA A 48 -11.60 -5.69 6.59
C ALA A 48 -11.13 -5.30 5.18
N CYS A 49 -9.86 -5.53 4.84
CA CYS A 49 -9.36 -5.30 3.48
C CYS A 49 -9.90 -6.29 2.44
N GLY A 50 -10.46 -7.42 2.85
CA GLY A 50 -11.07 -8.39 1.93
C GLY A 50 -10.07 -9.27 1.17
N TYR A 51 -8.83 -9.40 1.66
CA TYR A 51 -7.80 -10.22 1.02
C TYR A 51 -7.98 -11.73 1.21
N GLY A 52 -8.90 -12.18 2.07
CA GLY A 52 -9.09 -13.60 2.35
C GLY A 52 -7.79 -14.23 2.90
N GLU A 53 -7.57 -15.50 2.56
CA GLU A 53 -6.33 -16.23 2.91
C GLU A 53 -5.04 -15.54 2.46
N HIS A 54 -5.07 -14.73 1.39
CA HIS A 54 -3.88 -13.98 0.97
C HIS A 54 -3.44 -12.98 2.06
N GLY A 55 -4.40 -12.35 2.74
CA GLY A 55 -4.13 -11.37 3.80
C GLY A 55 -3.42 -11.98 5.02
N ARG A 56 -3.54 -13.29 5.24
CA ARG A 56 -2.86 -13.98 6.34
C ARG A 56 -1.36 -14.08 6.12
N TYR A 57 -0.92 -14.27 4.88
CA TYR A 57 0.47 -14.63 4.55
C TYR A 57 1.23 -13.56 3.78
N VAL A 58 0.58 -12.48 3.35
CA VAL A 58 1.29 -11.36 2.69
C VAL A 58 2.43 -10.86 3.59
N ASN A 59 3.58 -10.55 2.98
CA ASN A 59 4.79 -10.13 3.70
C ASN A 59 5.19 -11.13 4.80
N ASP A 60 5.15 -12.43 4.48
CA ASP A 60 5.41 -13.56 5.39
C ASP A 60 4.51 -13.61 6.64
N GLY A 61 3.36 -12.93 6.61
CA GLY A 61 2.46 -12.80 7.74
C GLY A 61 2.80 -11.63 8.67
N LEU A 62 3.78 -10.79 8.30
CA LEU A 62 4.06 -9.53 8.99
C LEU A 62 3.05 -8.47 8.56
N VAL A 63 1.87 -8.60 9.17
CA VAL A 63 0.70 -7.79 8.86
C VAL A 63 0.18 -7.07 10.10
N THR A 64 -0.70 -6.11 9.86
CA THR A 64 -1.31 -5.28 10.91
C THR A 64 -2.73 -4.86 10.54
N THR A 65 -3.53 -4.59 11.57
CA THR A 65 -4.66 -3.67 11.42
C THR A 65 -4.14 -2.23 11.30
N ALA A 66 -4.96 -1.33 10.77
CA ALA A 66 -4.70 0.10 10.79
C ALA A 66 -5.85 0.86 11.47
N SER A 67 -5.52 1.93 12.20
CA SER A 67 -6.52 2.89 12.69
C SER A 67 -7.33 3.50 11.57
N TRP A 68 -8.48 4.08 11.89
CA TRP A 68 -9.39 4.64 10.89
C TRP A 68 -8.70 5.63 9.93
N LYS A 69 -7.82 6.48 10.48
CA LYS A 69 -7.08 7.50 9.72
C LYS A 69 -6.08 6.91 8.71
N LEU A 70 -5.57 5.71 8.97
CA LEU A 70 -4.62 5.02 8.11
C LEU A 70 -5.33 4.04 7.17
N TYR A 71 -6.40 3.37 7.64
CA TYR A 71 -7.25 2.49 6.85
C TYR A 71 -7.99 3.24 5.74
N LYS A 72 -8.44 4.48 6.01
CA LYS A 72 -9.07 5.39 5.03
C LYS A 72 -10.20 4.74 4.25
N ASN A 73 -11.12 4.09 4.96
CA ASN A 73 -12.23 3.34 4.36
C ASN A 73 -11.77 2.35 3.26
N GLY A 74 -10.65 1.67 3.50
CA GLY A 74 -10.09 0.67 2.60
C GLY A 74 -9.06 1.19 1.59
N ALA A 75 -8.91 2.50 1.41
CA ALA A 75 -7.89 3.06 0.52
C ALA A 75 -6.45 2.78 1.03
N GLY A 76 -6.28 2.60 2.34
CA GLY A 76 -5.01 2.22 2.96
C GLY A 76 -4.71 0.72 2.97
N CYS A 77 -5.61 -0.13 2.46
CA CYS A 77 -5.36 -1.56 2.37
C CYS A 77 -4.15 -1.85 1.47
N GLY A 78 -3.26 -2.74 1.93
CA GLY A 78 -2.04 -3.10 1.22
C GLY A 78 -0.90 -2.09 1.40
N ALA A 79 -1.12 -0.96 2.07
CA ALA A 79 -0.05 -0.01 2.39
C ALA A 79 0.98 -0.64 3.34
N CYS A 80 2.26 -0.29 3.15
CA CYS A 80 3.33 -0.67 4.06
C CYS A 80 3.72 0.45 5.01
N TYR A 81 4.00 0.06 6.23
CA TYR A 81 4.59 0.92 7.25
C TYR A 81 5.84 0.27 7.82
N GLN A 82 6.89 1.07 8.01
CA GLN A 82 7.98 0.73 8.91
C GLN A 82 7.55 1.18 10.30
N VAL A 83 7.44 0.26 11.25
CA VAL A 83 6.97 0.51 12.62
C VAL A 83 8.08 0.13 13.59
N ARG A 84 8.48 1.05 14.46
CA ARG A 84 9.57 0.87 15.42
C ARG A 84 9.11 1.19 16.82
N CYS A 85 9.30 0.27 17.77
CA CYS A 85 9.04 0.55 19.18
C CYS A 85 10.16 1.38 19.82
N LYS A 86 9.84 2.11 20.89
CA LYS A 86 10.72 3.14 21.48
C LYS A 86 11.52 2.69 22.71
N ASP A 87 11.28 1.51 23.25
CA ASP A 87 12.04 0.98 24.41
C ASP A 87 13.44 0.53 23.94
N GLU A 88 14.44 1.38 24.08
CA GLU A 88 15.82 1.13 23.59
C GLU A 88 16.47 -0.13 24.16
N ALA A 89 16.00 -0.61 25.32
CA ALA A 89 16.50 -1.84 25.93
C ALA A 89 15.92 -3.10 25.27
N LEU A 90 14.87 -2.98 24.45
CA LEU A 90 14.14 -4.10 23.85
C LEU A 90 14.03 -3.99 22.32
N CYS A 91 13.96 -2.78 21.77
CA CYS A 91 13.55 -2.50 20.41
C CYS A 91 14.74 -2.41 19.44
N SER A 92 14.52 -2.89 18.22
CA SER A 92 15.43 -2.67 17.09
C SER A 92 15.37 -1.22 16.63
N ASN A 93 16.50 -0.65 16.21
CA ASN A 93 16.54 0.66 15.55
C ASN A 93 15.88 0.66 14.17
N GLU A 94 15.76 -0.50 13.52
CA GLU A 94 15.10 -0.67 12.23
C GLU A 94 13.58 -0.79 12.38
N GLY A 95 13.12 -1.47 13.44
CA GLY A 95 11.71 -1.85 13.59
C GLY A 95 11.31 -2.99 12.64
N VAL A 96 10.02 -3.04 12.30
CA VAL A 96 9.42 -4.06 11.42
C VAL A 96 8.66 -3.40 10.27
N LYS A 97 8.77 -3.97 9.07
CA LYS A 97 7.91 -3.59 7.94
C LYS A 97 6.64 -4.43 7.97
N VAL A 98 5.48 -3.78 7.96
CA VAL A 98 4.17 -4.44 8.04
C VAL A 98 3.23 -3.99 6.93
N VAL A 99 2.32 -4.87 6.52
CA VAL A 99 1.27 -4.61 5.53
C VAL A 99 -0.07 -4.45 6.23
N VAL A 100 -0.83 -3.42 5.85
CA VAL A 100 -2.21 -3.23 6.32
C VAL A 100 -3.14 -4.23 5.64
N THR A 101 -3.75 -5.12 6.42
CA THR A 101 -4.69 -6.14 5.93
C THR A 101 -6.05 -6.07 6.60
N ASP A 102 -6.22 -5.18 7.57
CA ASP A 102 -7.42 -5.05 8.37
C ASP A 102 -7.57 -3.62 8.93
N SER A 103 -8.74 -3.31 9.50
CA SER A 103 -9.04 -2.07 10.19
C SER A 103 -9.26 -2.36 11.67
N GLY A 104 -8.63 -1.61 12.56
CA GLY A 104 -8.78 -1.81 13.98
C GLY A 104 -7.82 -0.96 14.80
N GLU A 105 -8.31 -0.44 15.91
CA GLU A 105 -7.56 0.40 16.85
C GLU A 105 -7.99 0.10 18.29
N GLY A 106 -7.03 0.10 19.20
CA GLY A 106 -7.26 0.26 20.63
C GLY A 106 -7.04 1.71 21.07
N PRO A 107 -7.14 2.00 22.39
CA PRO A 107 -6.94 3.35 22.91
C PRO A 107 -5.56 3.93 22.54
N GLY A 108 -5.56 4.92 21.63
CA GLY A 108 -4.35 5.63 21.21
C GLY A 108 -3.38 4.82 20.34
N THR A 109 -3.82 3.71 19.74
CA THR A 109 -2.96 2.90 18.85
C THR A 109 -3.30 3.12 17.40
N ASP A 110 -2.28 3.19 16.54
CA ASP A 110 -2.50 3.16 15.08
C ASP A 110 -2.38 1.76 14.47
N PHE A 111 -1.79 0.81 15.22
CA PHE A 111 -1.50 -0.53 14.73
C PHE A 111 -1.82 -1.59 15.76
N ILE A 112 -2.54 -2.63 15.34
CA ILE A 112 -2.63 -3.92 16.04
C ILE A 112 -1.91 -4.94 15.16
N LEU A 113 -0.66 -5.23 15.53
CA LEU A 113 0.24 -6.09 14.78
C LEU A 113 -0.14 -7.57 14.94
N SER A 114 0.16 -8.39 13.93
CA SER A 114 0.33 -9.83 14.14
C SER A 114 1.42 -10.08 15.20
N SER A 115 1.34 -11.18 15.96
CA SER A 115 2.32 -11.45 17.01
C SER A 115 3.74 -11.63 16.47
N ASP A 116 3.90 -12.17 15.25
CA ASP A 116 5.20 -12.25 14.58
C ASP A 116 5.76 -10.87 14.24
N ALA A 117 4.93 -9.95 13.74
CA ALA A 117 5.34 -8.56 13.50
C ALA A 117 5.70 -7.85 14.79
N PHE A 118 4.91 -8.02 15.85
CA PHE A 118 5.18 -7.43 17.16
C PHE A 118 6.51 -7.94 17.73
N ALA A 119 6.76 -9.25 17.68
CA ALA A 119 8.03 -9.85 18.09
C ALA A 119 9.23 -9.33 17.29
N LYS A 120 9.07 -9.14 15.98
CA LYS A 120 10.13 -8.61 15.09
C LYS A 120 10.50 -7.14 15.34
N MET A 121 9.72 -6.40 16.13
CA MET A 121 10.16 -5.08 16.60
C MET A 121 11.33 -5.17 17.59
N ALA A 122 11.51 -6.31 18.27
CA ALA A 122 12.63 -6.48 19.21
C ALA A 122 13.98 -6.57 18.47
N TYR A 123 15.06 -6.08 19.09
CA TYR A 123 16.40 -6.11 18.45
C TYR A 123 16.93 -7.52 18.22
N HIS A 124 16.41 -8.52 18.93
CA HIS A 124 16.79 -9.92 18.77
C HIS A 124 15.61 -10.85 19.10
N PRO A 125 15.41 -11.98 18.39
CA PRO A 125 14.29 -12.89 18.64
C PRO A 125 14.20 -13.39 20.09
N LYS A 126 15.34 -13.65 20.73
CA LYS A 126 15.41 -14.06 22.15
C LYS A 126 14.88 -13.00 23.14
N VAL A 127 14.68 -11.77 22.70
CA VAL A 127 14.23 -10.64 23.55
C VAL A 127 12.74 -10.35 23.35
N ALA A 128 12.12 -10.84 22.27
CA ALA A 128 10.70 -10.63 21.99
C ALA A 128 9.77 -11.03 23.15
N HIS A 129 10.12 -12.06 23.92
CA HIS A 129 9.36 -12.48 25.11
C HIS A 129 9.24 -11.40 26.19
N LYS A 130 10.15 -10.42 26.23
CA LYS A 130 10.11 -9.26 27.14
C LYS A 130 9.24 -8.11 26.61
N LEU A 131 8.98 -8.09 25.30
CA LEU A 131 8.14 -7.07 24.67
C LEU A 131 6.66 -7.39 24.86
N PHE A 132 6.25 -8.66 24.74
CA PHE A 132 4.84 -9.07 24.88
C PHE A 132 4.16 -8.64 26.19
N PRO A 133 4.80 -8.77 27.38
CA PRO A 133 4.19 -8.33 28.64
C PRO A 133 3.90 -6.84 28.74
N LYS A 134 4.53 -6.01 27.88
CA LYS A 134 4.21 -4.57 27.81
C LYS A 134 2.77 -4.35 27.30
N GLY A 135 2.24 -5.27 26.49
CA GLY A 135 0.90 -5.22 25.91
C GLY A 135 0.74 -4.15 24.83
N VAL A 136 0.98 -2.89 25.19
CA VAL A 136 0.99 -1.72 24.32
C VAL A 136 2.35 -1.05 24.43
N VAL A 137 2.95 -0.66 23.31
CA VAL A 137 4.24 0.03 23.26
C VAL A 137 4.14 1.31 22.45
N ASP A 138 4.87 2.33 22.87
CA ASP A 138 5.05 3.53 22.06
C ASP A 138 5.86 3.17 20.82
N VAL A 139 5.43 3.69 19.67
CA VAL A 139 6.07 3.47 18.37
C VAL A 139 6.26 4.78 17.63
N ASP A 140 7.30 4.81 16.80
CA ASP A 140 7.34 5.70 15.65
C ASP A 140 7.18 4.90 14.36
N TYR A 141 6.54 5.51 13.36
CA TYR A 141 6.27 4.84 12.10
C TYR A 141 6.33 5.77 10.91
N LYS A 142 6.57 5.20 9.73
CA LYS A 142 6.50 5.90 8.44
C LYS A 142 5.96 5.00 7.35
N ARG A 143 5.25 5.57 6.38
CA ARG A 143 4.85 4.83 5.17
C ARG A 143 6.10 4.51 4.36
N VAL A 144 6.20 3.27 3.86
CA VAL A 144 7.31 2.81 3.02
C VAL A 144 6.77 1.99 1.86
N SER A 145 7.57 1.85 0.79
CA SER A 145 7.26 0.86 -0.23
C SER A 145 7.51 -0.57 0.28
N CYS A 146 6.55 -1.46 0.03
CA CYS A 146 6.64 -2.89 0.26
C CYS A 146 7.54 -3.60 -0.77
N LYS A 147 8.01 -2.91 -1.83
CA LYS A 147 8.77 -3.50 -2.97
C LYS A 147 8.08 -4.73 -3.55
N TYR A 148 6.85 -4.56 -4.00
CA TYR A 148 6.19 -5.57 -4.82
C TYR A 148 6.44 -5.28 -6.30
N GLY A 149 6.36 -6.33 -7.13
CA GLY A 149 6.43 -6.18 -8.59
C GLY A 149 5.17 -5.49 -9.13
N ASN A 150 4.69 -5.94 -10.28
CA ASN A 150 3.48 -5.35 -10.85
C ASN A 150 2.26 -5.60 -9.95
N LEU A 151 1.32 -4.66 -10.02
CA LEU A 151 0.02 -4.75 -9.38
C LEU A 151 -0.72 -6.00 -9.88
N LYS A 152 -1.36 -6.72 -8.96
CA LYS A 152 -2.13 -7.92 -9.26
C LYS A 152 -3.59 -7.72 -8.88
N ILE A 153 -4.46 -8.37 -9.63
CA ILE A 153 -5.90 -8.40 -9.42
C ILE A 153 -6.28 -9.84 -9.12
N LYS A 154 -7.06 -10.06 -8.06
CA LYS A 154 -7.74 -11.34 -7.84
C LYS A 154 -9.24 -11.15 -8.01
N ILE A 155 -9.85 -12.00 -8.83
CA ILE A 155 -11.31 -12.09 -8.92
C ILE A 155 -11.82 -12.72 -7.64
N ASN A 156 -12.75 -12.04 -6.96
CA ASN A 156 -13.36 -12.55 -5.74
C ASN A 156 -14.10 -13.86 -6.03
N GLU A 157 -14.03 -14.80 -5.09
CA GLU A 157 -14.64 -16.12 -5.14
C GLU A 157 -16.17 -16.07 -5.31
N HIS A 158 -16.81 -14.98 -4.89
CA HIS A 158 -18.26 -14.76 -5.00
C HIS A 158 -18.68 -14.08 -6.32
N SER A 159 -17.74 -13.82 -7.23
CA SER A 159 -18.08 -13.33 -8.57
C SER A 159 -18.82 -14.41 -9.36
N ASN A 160 -19.67 -13.98 -10.30
CA ASN A 160 -20.27 -14.90 -11.27
C ASN A 160 -20.15 -14.31 -12.67
N TYR A 161 -19.60 -15.12 -13.56
CA TYR A 161 -19.52 -14.80 -14.97
C TYR A 161 -20.88 -15.07 -15.61
N HIS A 162 -21.65 -14.10 -16.12
CA HIS A 162 -21.37 -12.67 -16.36
C HIS A 162 -22.30 -11.70 -15.60
N GLY A 163 -22.88 -12.09 -14.46
CA GLY A 163 -23.81 -11.21 -13.73
C GLY A 163 -23.13 -10.23 -12.77
N TYR A 164 -21.98 -10.60 -12.21
CA TYR A 164 -21.33 -9.81 -11.16
C TYR A 164 -19.82 -10.08 -11.11
N LEU A 165 -19.04 -9.00 -11.18
CA LEU A 165 -17.59 -9.03 -11.03
C LEU A 165 -17.21 -8.27 -9.77
N ALA A 166 -16.62 -8.97 -8.81
CA ALA A 166 -15.91 -8.37 -7.69
C ALA A 166 -14.43 -8.75 -7.78
N LEU A 167 -13.55 -7.81 -7.45
CA LEU A 167 -12.11 -8.02 -7.47
C LEU A 167 -11.43 -7.20 -6.40
N PHE A 168 -10.24 -7.61 -6.00
CA PHE A 168 -9.37 -6.80 -5.17
C PHE A 168 -7.97 -6.74 -5.76
N LEU A 169 -7.28 -5.64 -5.47
CA LEU A 169 -5.90 -5.45 -5.89
C LEU A 169 -4.96 -5.65 -4.70
N PHE A 170 -3.87 -6.32 -4.99
CA PHE A 170 -2.76 -6.54 -4.08
C PHE A 170 -1.46 -6.32 -4.84
N ASN A 171 -0.33 -6.33 -4.13
CA ASN A 171 0.93 -5.73 -4.60
C ASN A 171 0.85 -4.21 -4.81
N ASN A 172 -0.09 -3.53 -4.14
CA ASN A 172 -0.28 -2.07 -4.19
C ASN A 172 0.51 -1.32 -3.11
N GLY A 173 1.54 -1.95 -2.55
CA GLY A 173 2.29 -1.49 -1.40
C GLY A 173 3.24 -0.31 -1.64
N GLY A 174 2.88 0.64 -2.50
CA GLY A 174 3.65 1.85 -2.74
C GLY A 174 3.29 3.02 -1.81
N TYR A 175 3.76 4.20 -2.16
CA TYR A 175 3.46 5.47 -1.47
C TYR A 175 2.07 6.02 -1.80
N ALA A 176 1.42 5.50 -2.85
CA ALA A 176 0.12 5.94 -3.28
C ALA A 176 -1.04 5.03 -2.83
N ASP A 177 -2.19 5.63 -2.53
CA ASP A 177 -3.46 4.94 -2.26
C ASP A 177 -4.21 4.71 -3.58
N ILE A 178 -4.72 3.50 -3.82
CA ILE A 178 -5.64 3.25 -4.95
C ILE A 178 -7.02 3.71 -4.53
N ILE A 179 -7.54 4.75 -5.16
CA ILE A 179 -8.81 5.39 -4.77
C ILE A 179 -9.98 5.02 -5.69
N ALA A 180 -9.74 4.70 -6.96
CA ALA A 180 -10.76 4.28 -7.91
C ALA A 180 -10.23 3.28 -8.97
N ILE A 181 -11.14 2.52 -9.58
CA ILE A 181 -10.86 1.58 -10.68
C ILE A 181 -11.95 1.76 -11.73
N GLU A 182 -11.56 1.75 -13.00
CA GLU A 182 -12.51 1.64 -14.11
C GLU A 182 -12.12 0.50 -15.04
N ILE A 183 -13.14 -0.16 -15.60
CA ILE A 183 -13.03 -1.22 -16.60
C ILE A 183 -13.41 -0.64 -17.96
N TYR A 184 -12.66 -0.98 -19.01
CA TYR A 184 -12.96 -0.56 -20.37
C TYR A 184 -13.95 -1.52 -21.03
N ASP A 185 -15.05 -0.99 -21.55
CA ASP A 185 -15.98 -1.70 -22.42
C ASP A 185 -15.63 -1.42 -23.88
N VAL A 186 -15.11 -2.45 -24.56
CA VAL A 186 -14.75 -2.38 -25.98
C VAL A 186 -15.95 -2.16 -26.91
N LYS A 187 -17.17 -2.53 -26.50
CA LYS A 187 -18.37 -2.39 -27.34
C LYS A 187 -18.91 -0.97 -27.31
N SER A 188 -18.96 -0.36 -26.13
CA SER A 188 -19.44 1.01 -25.96
C SER A 188 -18.33 2.07 -26.03
N TYR A 189 -17.06 1.66 -26.11
CA TYR A 189 -15.88 2.52 -26.09
C TYR A 189 -15.79 3.42 -24.85
N LYS A 190 -16.29 2.93 -23.69
CA LYS A 190 -16.37 3.70 -22.45
C LYS A 190 -15.60 3.04 -21.32
N TRP A 191 -15.10 3.88 -20.42
CA TRP A 191 -14.64 3.43 -19.11
C TRP A 191 -15.83 3.42 -18.15
N ILE A 192 -15.99 2.30 -17.45
CA ILE A 192 -17.07 2.07 -16.50
C ILE A 192 -16.47 2.04 -15.10
N PRO A 193 -16.86 2.96 -14.20
CA PRO A 193 -16.35 2.97 -12.85
C PRO A 193 -16.85 1.76 -12.07
N MET A 194 -15.94 1.14 -11.31
CA MET A 194 -16.29 0.15 -10.31
C MET A 194 -16.60 0.84 -8.98
N ARG A 195 -17.54 0.28 -8.22
CA ARG A 195 -17.83 0.74 -6.86
C ARG A 195 -16.86 0.07 -5.89
N ARG A 196 -16.29 0.82 -4.96
CA ARG A 196 -15.61 0.21 -3.80
C ARG A 196 -16.68 -0.36 -2.87
N SER A 197 -16.77 -1.68 -2.80
CA SER A 197 -17.78 -2.35 -1.98
C SER A 197 -17.39 -2.32 -0.51
N TYR A 198 -16.14 -2.68 -0.20
CA TYR A 198 -15.50 -2.58 1.12
C TYR A 198 -13.99 -2.76 0.98
N GLY A 199 -13.19 -2.26 1.93
CA GLY A 199 -11.75 -2.52 1.94
C GLY A 199 -11.05 -2.23 0.61
N ALA A 200 -10.28 -3.22 0.13
CA ALA A 200 -9.64 -3.21 -1.19
C ALA A 200 -10.53 -3.80 -2.31
N VAL A 201 -11.77 -4.18 -2.02
CA VAL A 201 -12.68 -4.86 -2.93
C VAL A 201 -13.53 -3.86 -3.71
N PHE A 202 -13.50 -4.00 -5.04
CA PHE A 202 -14.30 -3.23 -5.98
C PHE A 202 -15.22 -4.16 -6.75
N ASP A 203 -16.44 -3.71 -7.04
CA ASP A 203 -17.43 -4.48 -7.76
C ASP A 203 -18.10 -3.73 -8.92
N LEU A 204 -18.64 -4.54 -9.83
CA LEU A 204 -19.39 -4.12 -11.00
C LEU A 204 -20.47 -5.17 -11.32
N ALA A 205 -21.73 -4.74 -11.30
CA ALA A 205 -22.84 -5.55 -11.79
C ALA A 205 -22.88 -5.53 -13.32
N ASN A 206 -23.22 -6.66 -13.93
CA ASN A 206 -23.31 -6.84 -15.39
C ASN A 206 -22.05 -6.30 -16.12
N PRO A 207 -20.84 -6.79 -15.78
CA PRO A 207 -19.60 -6.33 -16.40
C PRO A 207 -19.62 -6.53 -17.93
N PRO A 208 -18.85 -5.72 -18.69
CA PRO A 208 -18.71 -5.91 -20.14
C PRO A 208 -18.30 -7.34 -20.51
N LYS A 209 -18.73 -7.78 -21.69
CA LYS A 209 -18.30 -9.07 -22.27
C LYS A 209 -17.00 -8.89 -23.03
N GLY A 210 -16.15 -9.91 -23.04
CA GLY A 210 -14.86 -9.87 -23.69
C GLY A 210 -13.73 -9.52 -22.74
N ASP A 211 -12.56 -9.36 -23.35
CA ASP A 211 -11.32 -8.94 -22.70
C ASP A 211 -11.46 -7.55 -22.05
N LEU A 212 -11.09 -7.47 -20.77
CA LEU A 212 -11.20 -6.25 -19.97
C LEU A 212 -9.84 -5.59 -19.76
N LYS A 213 -9.77 -4.32 -20.14
CA LYS A 213 -8.68 -3.41 -19.72
C LYS A 213 -9.08 -2.69 -18.45
N ILE A 214 -8.09 -2.34 -17.66
CA ILE A 214 -8.29 -1.63 -16.40
C ILE A 214 -7.47 -0.35 -16.35
N LYS A 215 -8.01 0.67 -15.69
CA LYS A 215 -7.24 1.81 -15.21
C LYS A 215 -7.57 2.06 -13.76
N ILE A 216 -6.61 2.60 -13.03
CA ILE A 216 -6.74 2.92 -11.62
C ILE A 216 -6.45 4.41 -11.41
N GLN A 217 -7.09 4.99 -10.42
CA GLN A 217 -6.72 6.30 -9.92
C GLN A 217 -5.94 6.11 -8.62
N ILE A 218 -4.75 6.70 -8.57
CA ILE A 218 -3.89 6.70 -7.38
C ILE A 218 -3.85 8.09 -6.75
N LYS A 219 -3.68 8.15 -5.42
CA LYS A 219 -3.45 9.37 -4.65
C LYS A 219 -2.13 9.28 -3.90
N GLU A 220 -1.22 10.21 -4.18
CA GLU A 220 0.07 10.36 -3.50
C GLU A 220 0.16 11.77 -2.90
N GLY A 221 0.10 11.86 -1.57
CA GLY A 221 -0.11 13.15 -0.89
C GLY A 221 -1.38 13.82 -1.40
N GLU A 222 -1.27 15.06 -1.87
CA GLU A 222 -2.40 15.82 -2.46
C GLU A 222 -2.58 15.58 -3.97
N LYS A 223 -1.71 14.82 -4.62
CA LYS A 223 -1.76 14.60 -6.07
C LYS A 223 -2.58 13.36 -6.39
N THR A 224 -3.47 13.46 -7.37
CA THR A 224 -4.19 12.32 -7.95
C THR A 224 -3.80 12.11 -9.40
N LYS A 225 -3.68 10.85 -9.83
CA LYS A 225 -3.31 10.48 -11.21
C LYS A 225 -4.02 9.21 -11.64
N TRP A 226 -4.47 9.18 -12.89
CA TRP A 226 -4.92 7.96 -13.54
C TRP A 226 -3.75 7.20 -14.18
N ILE A 227 -3.70 5.89 -13.98
CA ILE A 227 -2.75 4.97 -14.60
C ILE A 227 -3.56 3.87 -15.28
N HIS A 228 -3.38 3.69 -16.58
CA HIS A 228 -4.00 2.61 -17.34
C HIS A 228 -3.02 1.48 -17.62
N SER A 229 -3.54 0.26 -17.75
CA SER A 229 -2.77 -0.85 -18.29
C SER A 229 -2.69 -0.73 -19.81
N ASN A 230 -1.53 -0.98 -20.41
CA ASN A 230 -1.39 -1.00 -21.87
C ASN A 230 -1.93 -2.29 -22.48
N LYS A 231 -2.05 -3.36 -21.67
CA LYS A 231 -2.54 -4.67 -22.08
C LYS A 231 -3.95 -4.94 -21.59
N THR A 232 -4.58 -5.94 -22.18
CA THR A 232 -5.72 -6.62 -21.55
C THR A 232 -5.23 -7.29 -20.26
N VAL A 233 -5.96 -7.08 -19.17
CA VAL A 233 -5.60 -7.63 -17.85
C VAL A 233 -6.45 -8.83 -17.50
N ILE A 234 -7.76 -8.74 -17.67
CA ILE A 234 -8.71 -9.82 -17.35
C ILE A 234 -9.25 -10.36 -18.68
N PRO A 235 -8.98 -11.62 -19.04
CA PRO A 235 -9.49 -12.21 -20.27
C PRO A 235 -11.00 -12.43 -20.19
N ASP A 236 -11.64 -12.59 -21.35
CA ASP A 236 -13.00 -13.14 -21.40
C ASP A 236 -13.04 -14.53 -20.73
N TYR A 237 -14.21 -14.93 -20.22
CA TYR A 237 -14.37 -16.17 -19.45
C TYR A 237 -13.49 -16.27 -18.21
N TRP A 238 -13.23 -15.13 -17.55
CA TRP A 238 -12.58 -15.09 -16.24
C TRP A 238 -13.34 -15.95 -15.22
N LYS A 239 -12.59 -16.52 -14.27
CA LYS A 239 -13.13 -17.40 -13.24
C LYS A 239 -12.95 -16.80 -11.86
N PRO A 240 -13.91 -16.98 -10.94
CA PRO A 240 -13.73 -16.63 -9.54
C PRO A 240 -12.44 -17.24 -8.97
N GLY A 241 -11.73 -16.49 -8.13
CA GLY A 241 -10.44 -16.89 -7.56
C GLY A 241 -9.22 -16.70 -8.47
N SER A 242 -9.41 -16.43 -9.77
CA SER A 242 -8.30 -16.23 -10.70
C SER A 242 -7.50 -14.97 -10.38
N ILE A 243 -6.19 -15.04 -10.61
CA ILE A 243 -5.26 -13.93 -10.39
C ILE A 243 -4.68 -13.49 -11.73
N TYR A 244 -4.69 -12.19 -11.97
CA TYR A 244 -4.14 -11.57 -13.17
C TYR A 244 -3.13 -10.49 -12.80
N GLU A 245 -1.97 -10.51 -13.45
CA GLU A 245 -0.91 -9.52 -13.25
C GLU A 245 -1.01 -8.41 -14.31
N THR A 246 -0.99 -7.16 -13.86
CA THR A 246 -1.00 -5.97 -14.71
C THR A 246 0.42 -5.62 -15.19
N ASP A 247 0.54 -4.59 -16.01
CA ASP A 247 1.80 -3.87 -16.29
C ASP A 247 1.92 -2.57 -15.47
N ILE A 248 1.04 -2.38 -14.48
CA ILE A 248 1.00 -1.20 -13.62
C ILE A 248 1.91 -1.41 -12.42
N GLN A 249 2.79 -0.44 -12.16
CA GLN A 249 3.55 -0.33 -10.93
C GLN A 249 3.05 0.84 -10.11
N ILE A 250 2.85 0.61 -8.81
CA ILE A 250 2.49 1.67 -7.87
C ILE A 250 3.79 2.36 -7.44
N PRO A 251 3.87 3.70 -7.56
CA PRO A 251 5.04 4.46 -7.11
C PRO A 251 5.28 4.32 -5.61
#